data_AF-A0A954CG33-F1
#
_entry.id   AF-A0A954CG33-F1
#
_cell.length_a   1.000
_cell.length_b   1.000
_cell.length_c   1.000
_cell.angle_alpha   90.00
_cell.angle_beta   90.00
_cell.angle_gamma   90.00
#
_symmetry.space_group_name_H-M   'P 1'
#
loop_
_entity.id
_entity.type
_entity.pdbx_description
1 polymer ?
#
loop_
_entity_poly.entity_id
_entity_poly.type
_entity_poly.pdbx_seq_one_letter_code
_entity_poly.pdbx_strand_id
1 'polypeptide(L)'
;MSKRKVNIWFALVLAWLVPGLGHFYAKRMLHGLFYFLVISGLYAAGLIISDGTAVNATDHLAYFMCQILAGPITFGVEYLRNPDSLSLGEGIGIMAHQSGTVYAATAGVLNLIAICELYRRHVNPDEPGPSDTMRVDAINAASEEA
;
A
#
# COMPACT_ATOMS: atom_id res chain seq x y z
N MET A 1 -9.47 20.19 24.68
CA MET A 1 -8.63 19.80 23.52
C MET A 1 -9.31 20.26 22.25
N SER A 2 -8.73 21.23 21.53
CA SER A 2 -9.25 21.72 20.25
C SER A 2 -9.34 20.56 19.25
N LYS A 3 -10.57 20.18 18.84
CA LYS A 3 -10.83 19.30 17.69
C LYS A 3 -10.35 20.03 16.44
N ARG A 4 -9.05 19.94 16.15
CA ARG A 4 -8.47 20.52 14.94
C ARG A 4 -9.07 19.73 13.76
N LYS A 5 -9.93 20.38 12.96
CA LYS A 5 -10.51 19.78 11.75
C LYS A 5 -9.34 19.40 10.83
N VAL A 6 -9.07 18.10 10.72
CA VAL A 6 -8.06 17.56 9.81
C VAL A 6 -8.59 17.78 8.40
N ASN A 7 -7.84 18.47 7.55
CA ASN A 7 -8.23 18.64 6.15
C ASN A 7 -8.04 17.29 5.44
N ILE A 8 -9.15 16.60 5.16
CA ILE A 8 -9.12 15.23 4.62
C ILE A 8 -8.45 15.16 3.27
N TRP A 9 -8.66 16.13 2.39
CA TRP A 9 -8.05 16.17 1.07
C TRP A 9 -6.53 16.16 1.16
N PHE A 10 -5.98 16.94 2.08
CA PHE A 10 -4.54 16.95 2.34
C PHE A 10 -4.04 15.62 2.91
N ALA A 11 -4.81 15.01 3.81
CA ALA A 11 -4.49 13.70 4.38
C ALA A 11 -4.49 12.58 3.33
N LEU A 12 -5.42 12.60 2.36
CA LEU A 12 -5.49 11.64 1.27
C LEU A 12 -4.30 11.80 0.33
N VAL A 13 -3.93 13.02 -0.04
CA VAL A 13 -2.73 13.30 -0.86
C VAL A 13 -1.47 12.84 -0.14
N LEU A 14 -1.36 13.08 1.16
CA LEU A 14 -0.24 12.59 1.98
C LEU A 14 -0.17 11.05 1.99
N ALA A 15 -1.31 10.38 2.15
CA ALA A 15 -1.37 8.91 2.13
C ALA A 15 -1.03 8.31 0.77
N TRP A 16 -1.34 9.02 -0.32
CA TRP A 16 -0.92 8.62 -1.66
C TRP A 16 0.58 8.89 -1.90
N LEU A 17 1.09 10.04 -1.43
CA LEU A 17 2.49 10.43 -1.61
C LEU A 17 3.44 9.46 -0.90
N VAL A 18 3.13 9.13 0.34
CA VAL A 18 3.89 8.17 1.15
C VAL A 18 2.88 7.25 1.85
N PRO A 19 2.95 5.93 1.63
CA PRO A 19 2.05 4.98 2.26
C PRO A 19 1.99 5.18 3.78
N GLY A 20 0.79 5.28 4.34
CA GLY A 20 0.58 5.46 5.78
C GLY A 20 0.75 6.89 6.32
N LEU A 21 1.30 7.84 5.57
CA LEU A 21 1.58 9.21 6.05
C LEU A 21 0.30 10.02 6.36
N GLY A 22 -0.79 9.77 5.63
CA GLY A 22 -2.10 10.38 5.96
C GLY A 22 -2.67 9.94 7.31
N HIS A 23 -2.37 8.71 7.76
CA HIS A 23 -2.75 8.22 9.08
C HIS A 23 -1.91 8.86 10.19
N PHE A 24 -0.63 9.18 9.91
CA PHE A 24 0.19 9.99 10.81
C PHE A 24 -0.42 11.39 11.00
N TYR A 25 -0.87 12.02 9.89
CA TYR A 25 -1.53 13.33 9.94
C TYR A 25 -2.87 13.29 10.69
N ALA A 26 -3.60 12.17 10.60
CA ALA A 26 -4.80 11.90 11.40
C ALA A 26 -4.52 11.52 12.87
N LYS A 27 -3.26 11.62 13.34
CA LYS A 27 -2.78 11.25 14.69
C LYS A 27 -2.94 9.77 15.07
N ARG A 28 -3.05 8.89 14.08
CA ARG A 28 -3.19 7.42 14.27
C ARG A 28 -1.88 6.72 13.92
N MET A 29 -0.86 6.99 14.73
CA MET A 29 0.53 6.55 14.50
C MET A 29 0.66 5.04 14.26
N LEU A 30 -0.03 4.21 15.07
CA LEU A 30 0.12 2.75 14.99
C LEU A 30 -0.36 2.18 13.64
N HIS A 31 -1.50 2.68 13.15
CA HIS A 31 -2.05 2.25 11.87
C HIS A 31 -1.19 2.78 10.70
N GLY A 32 -0.77 4.05 10.79
CA GLY A 32 0.12 4.65 9.78
C GLY A 32 1.44 3.90 9.65
N LEU A 33 2.06 3.54 10.78
CA LEU A 33 3.30 2.76 10.78
C LEU A 33 3.10 1.36 10.21
N PHE A 34 2.02 0.68 10.58
CA PHE A 34 1.69 -0.65 10.05
C PHE A 34 1.54 -0.62 8.53
N TYR A 35 0.71 0.29 8.00
CA TYR A 35 0.53 0.43 6.55
C TYR A 35 1.83 0.81 5.84
N PHE A 36 2.61 1.73 6.41
CA PHE A 36 3.91 2.11 5.85
C PHE A 36 4.84 0.91 5.73
N LEU A 37 5.01 0.13 6.79
CA LEU A 37 5.93 -1.02 6.80
C LEU A 37 5.47 -2.13 5.85
N VAL A 38 4.18 -2.46 5.85
CA VAL A 38 3.63 -3.53 5.00
C VAL A 38 3.70 -3.15 3.53
N ILE A 39 3.20 -1.96 3.17
CA ILE A 39 3.14 -1.52 1.77
C ILE A 39 4.55 -1.27 1.24
N SER A 40 5.38 -0.52 1.97
CA SER A 40 6.74 -0.20 1.52
C SER A 40 7.62 -1.46 1.50
N GLY A 41 7.45 -2.36 2.47
CA GLY A 41 8.15 -3.63 2.51
C GLY A 41 7.77 -4.55 1.34
N LEU A 42 6.48 -4.66 1.04
CA LEU A 42 5.99 -5.46 -0.09
C LEU A 42 6.46 -4.88 -1.43
N TYR A 43 6.42 -3.55 -1.58
CA TYR A 43 6.91 -2.85 -2.77
C TYR A 43 8.42 -3.04 -2.94
N ALA A 44 9.22 -2.82 -1.89
CA ALA A 44 10.66 -3.02 -1.91
C ALA A 44 11.03 -4.48 -2.20
N ALA A 45 10.33 -5.45 -1.61
CA ALA A 45 10.52 -6.86 -1.92
C ALA A 45 10.25 -7.15 -3.41
N GLY A 46 9.18 -6.59 -3.98
CA GLY A 46 8.89 -6.72 -5.42
C GLY A 46 10.00 -6.15 -6.31
N LEU A 47 10.58 -5.01 -5.93
CA LEU A 47 11.72 -4.42 -6.65
C LEU A 47 12.99 -5.25 -6.52
N ILE A 48 13.31 -5.76 -5.33
CA ILE A 48 14.50 -6.59 -5.10
C ILE A 48 14.39 -7.92 -5.87
N ILE A 49 13.21 -8.56 -5.85
CA ILE A 49 12.98 -9.82 -6.56
C ILE A 49 13.11 -9.63 -8.07
N SER A 50 12.62 -8.52 -8.61
CA SER A 50 12.69 -8.20 -10.04
C SER A 50 13.97 -7.50 -10.49
N ASP A 51 14.95 -7.31 -9.60
CA ASP A 51 16.17 -6.52 -9.87
C ASP A 51 15.87 -5.12 -10.44
N GLY A 52 14.82 -4.47 -9.90
CA GLY A 52 14.36 -3.15 -10.33
C GLY A 52 13.56 -3.13 -11.64
N THR A 53 13.33 -4.27 -12.28
CA THR A 53 12.59 -4.34 -13.56
C THR A 53 11.08 -4.46 -13.41
N ALA A 54 10.54 -4.66 -12.20
CA ALA A 54 9.08 -4.86 -11.97
C ALA A 54 8.19 -3.71 -12.43
N VAL A 55 8.75 -2.52 -12.61
CA VAL A 55 8.03 -1.33 -13.05
C VAL A 55 8.30 -1.16 -14.55
N ASN A 56 7.25 -1.36 -15.35
CA ASN A 56 7.33 -1.21 -16.80
C ASN A 56 5.98 -0.77 -17.37
N ALA A 57 5.90 0.51 -17.74
CA ALA A 57 4.70 1.08 -18.36
C ALA A 57 4.44 0.58 -19.80
N THR A 58 5.47 0.12 -20.50
CA THR A 58 5.42 -0.22 -21.93
C THR A 58 4.85 -1.63 -22.16
N ASP A 59 5.31 -2.61 -21.38
CA ASP A 59 4.90 -4.01 -21.56
C ASP A 59 3.61 -4.35 -20.81
N HIS A 60 3.39 -3.72 -19.65
CA HIS A 60 2.34 -4.10 -18.71
C HIS A 60 1.65 -2.88 -18.09
N LEU A 61 1.08 -2.01 -18.95
CA LEU A 61 0.43 -0.75 -18.54
C LEU A 61 -0.60 -0.95 -17.41
N ALA A 62 -1.39 -2.02 -17.45
CA ALA A 62 -2.39 -2.30 -16.40
C ALA A 62 -1.74 -2.50 -15.01
N TYR A 63 -0.62 -3.21 -14.93
CA TYR A 63 0.11 -3.40 -13.68
C TYR A 63 0.80 -2.10 -13.24
N PHE A 64 1.32 -1.33 -14.19
CA PHE A 64 1.89 -0.02 -13.91
C PHE A 64 0.86 0.95 -13.32
N MET A 65 -0.38 0.95 -13.81
CA MET A 65 -1.48 1.73 -13.23
C MET A 65 -1.75 1.34 -11.78
N CYS A 66 -1.71 0.04 -11.45
CA CYS A 66 -1.81 -0.42 -10.07
C CYS A 66 -0.62 0.06 -9.23
N GLN A 67 0.59 0.02 -9.77
CA GLN A 67 1.80 0.44 -9.06
C GLN A 67 1.80 1.95 -8.74
N ILE A 68 1.28 2.80 -9.64
CA ILE A 68 1.11 4.25 -9.38
C ILE A 68 0.29 4.51 -8.10
N LEU A 69 -0.61 3.61 -7.73
CA LEU A 69 -1.38 3.73 -6.48
C LEU A 69 -0.49 3.62 -5.23
N ALA A 70 0.68 2.97 -5.32
CA ALA A 70 1.67 2.93 -4.24
C ALA A 70 2.31 4.31 -3.98
N GLY A 71 2.21 5.20 -4.96
CA GLY A 71 2.62 6.60 -4.88
C GLY A 71 3.50 7.02 -6.06
N PRO A 72 3.95 8.29 -6.07
CA PRO A 72 4.80 8.80 -7.13
C PRO A 72 6.19 8.17 -7.16
N ILE A 73 6.57 7.40 -6.13
CA ILE A 73 7.82 6.65 -6.08
C ILE A 73 7.98 5.72 -7.29
N THR A 74 6.87 5.22 -7.85
CA THR A 74 6.85 4.39 -9.06
C THR A 74 7.44 5.09 -10.27
N PHE A 75 7.20 6.40 -10.44
CA PHE A 75 7.83 7.17 -11.51
C PHE A 75 9.34 7.29 -11.33
N GLY A 76 9.80 7.43 -10.08
CA GLY A 76 11.23 7.45 -9.77
C GLY A 76 11.91 6.13 -10.10
N VAL A 77 11.25 5.01 -9.81
CA VAL A 77 11.74 3.67 -10.14
C VAL A 77 11.80 3.45 -11.65
N GLU A 78 10.74 3.81 -12.40
CA GLU A 78 10.75 3.73 -13.87
C GLU A 78 11.85 4.60 -14.48
N TYR A 79 12.11 5.79 -13.92
CA TYR A 79 13.19 6.66 -14.41
C TYR A 79 14.59 6.10 -14.12
N LEU A 80 14.77 5.43 -12.97
CA LEU A 80 16.06 4.86 -12.55
C LEU A 80 16.32 3.48 -13.15
N ARG A 81 15.31 2.88 -13.80
CA ARG A 81 15.40 1.59 -14.48
C ARG A 81 16.39 1.67 -15.64
N ASN A 82 17.36 0.76 -15.63
CA ASN A 82 18.19 0.53 -16.80
C ASN A 82 17.45 -0.44 -17.75
N PRO A 83 17.16 -0.04 -19.00
CA PRO A 83 16.48 -0.93 -19.97
C PRO A 83 17.33 -2.16 -20.35
N ASP A 84 18.65 -2.09 -20.15
CA ASP A 84 19.61 -3.11 -20.57
C ASP A 84 19.81 -4.26 -19.55
N SER A 85 19.14 -4.25 -18.39
CA SER A 85 19.25 -5.34 -17.40
C SER A 85 18.54 -6.64 -17.81
N LEU A 86 17.84 -6.64 -18.96
CA LEU A 86 17.31 -7.85 -19.61
C LEU A 86 18.41 -8.67 -20.34
N SER A 87 19.65 -8.67 -19.86
CA SER A 87 20.71 -9.54 -20.39
C SER A 87 20.68 -10.92 -19.71
N LEU A 88 19.65 -11.69 -20.10
CA LEU A 88 19.56 -13.15 -20.26
C LEU A 88 20.54 -14.06 -19.47
N GLY A 89 20.06 -14.50 -18.30
CA GLY A 89 20.15 -15.88 -17.78
C GLY A 89 18.77 -16.58 -17.84
N GLU A 90 18.16 -16.46 -19.01
CA GLU A 90 17.02 -17.12 -19.71
C GLU A 90 15.83 -17.86 -19.01
N GLY A 91 15.70 -17.95 -17.70
CA GLY A 91 14.47 -18.53 -17.11
C GLY A 91 14.12 -18.02 -15.72
N ILE A 92 15.15 -17.87 -14.88
CA ILE A 92 14.98 -17.38 -13.51
C ILE A 92 14.63 -15.88 -13.53
N GLY A 93 15.24 -15.10 -14.45
CA GLY A 93 14.98 -13.66 -14.58
C GLY A 93 13.54 -13.31 -14.98
N ILE A 94 12.91 -14.11 -15.86
CA ILE A 94 11.54 -13.87 -16.32
C ILE A 94 10.53 -14.14 -15.20
N MET A 95 10.70 -15.24 -14.47
CA MET A 95 9.88 -15.58 -13.30
C MET A 95 10.01 -14.53 -12.18
N ALA A 96 11.24 -14.07 -11.94
CA ALA A 96 11.55 -13.05 -10.94
C ALA A 96 10.93 -11.68 -11.31
N HIS A 97 10.96 -11.31 -12.59
CA HIS A 97 10.29 -10.12 -13.10
C HIS A 97 8.76 -10.17 -12.91
N GLN A 98 8.11 -11.26 -13.32
CA GLN A 98 6.66 -11.40 -13.21
C GLN A 98 6.19 -11.38 -11.75
N SER A 99 6.88 -12.12 -10.88
CA SER A 99 6.57 -12.15 -9.45
C SER A 99 6.78 -10.78 -8.80
N GLY A 100 7.88 -10.09 -9.07
CA GLY A 100 8.12 -8.74 -8.56
C GLY A 100 7.08 -7.72 -9.02
N THR A 101 6.63 -7.80 -10.28
CA THR A 101 5.57 -6.94 -10.84
C THR A 101 4.26 -7.10 -10.07
N VAL A 102 3.88 -8.34 -9.75
CA VAL A 102 2.66 -8.64 -8.97
C VAL A 102 2.77 -8.11 -7.54
N TYR A 103 3.94 -8.24 -6.90
CA TYR A 103 4.17 -7.69 -5.55
C TYR A 103 4.03 -6.17 -5.53
N ALA A 104 4.66 -5.48 -6.48
CA ALA A 104 4.59 -4.03 -6.59
C ALA A 104 3.15 -3.55 -6.91
N ALA A 105 2.42 -4.25 -7.79
CA ALA A 105 1.03 -3.93 -8.10
C ALA A 105 0.11 -4.16 -6.89
N THR A 106 0.32 -5.24 -6.15
CA THR A 106 -0.44 -5.56 -4.92
C THR A 106 -0.21 -4.48 -3.87
N ALA A 107 1.03 -4.03 -3.68
CA ALA A 107 1.35 -2.94 -2.78
C ALA A 107 0.60 -1.64 -3.13
N GLY A 108 0.45 -1.35 -4.43
CA GLY A 108 -0.32 -0.19 -4.88
C GLY A 108 -1.82 -0.31 -4.58
N VAL A 109 -2.42 -1.47 -4.84
CA VAL A 109 -3.83 -1.73 -4.47
C VAL A 109 -4.02 -1.65 -2.95
N LEU A 110 -3.08 -2.18 -2.16
CA LEU A 110 -3.12 -2.06 -0.69
C LEU A 110 -3.04 -0.59 -0.23
N ASN A 111 -2.26 0.25 -0.91
CA ASN A 111 -2.22 1.68 -0.60
C ASN A 111 -3.56 2.37 -0.89
N LEU A 112 -4.21 2.01 -2.00
CA LEU A 112 -5.56 2.49 -2.29
C LEU A 112 -6.56 2.08 -1.20
N ILE A 113 -6.51 0.83 -0.73
CA ILE A 113 -7.35 0.36 0.39
C ILE A 113 -7.06 1.17 1.66
N ALA A 114 -5.79 1.46 1.96
CA ALA A 114 -5.41 2.26 3.13
C ALA A 114 -5.91 3.72 3.04
N ILE A 115 -5.95 4.29 1.83
CA ILE A 115 -6.53 5.62 1.55
C ILE A 115 -8.05 5.58 1.71
N CYS A 116 -8.74 4.56 1.19
CA CYS A 116 -10.17 4.36 1.37
C CYS A 116 -10.54 4.20 2.86
N GLU A 117 -9.74 3.45 3.62
CA GLU A 117 -9.93 3.29 5.06
C GLU A 117 -9.71 4.62 5.81
N LEU A 118 -8.75 5.44 5.38
CA LEU A 118 -8.55 6.80 5.91
C LEU A 118 -9.79 7.68 5.67
N TYR A 119 -10.36 7.62 4.46
CA TYR A 119 -11.56 8.38 4.10
C TYR A 119 -12.79 7.88 4.89
N ARG A 120 -13.03 6.56 4.93
CA ARG A 120 -14.14 5.95 5.67
C ARG A 120 -14.16 6.40 7.12
N ARG A 121 -13.01 6.36 7.80
CA ARG A 121 -12.87 6.79 9.20
C ARG A 121 -13.02 8.29 9.41
N HIS A 122 -12.78 9.10 8.38
CA HIS A 122 -13.06 10.54 8.44
C HIS A 122 -14.56 10.82 8.38
N VAL A 123 -15.29 10.11 7.51
CA VAL A 123 -16.74 10.25 7.35
C VAL A 123 -17.48 9.66 8.54
N ASN A 124 -17.07 8.47 9.00
CA ASN A 124 -17.69 7.74 10.11
C ASN A 124 -16.68 7.52 11.25
N PRO A 125 -16.40 8.54 12.08
CA PRO A 125 -15.41 8.44 13.15
C PRO A 125 -15.84 7.54 14.32
N ASP A 126 -17.15 7.41 14.54
CA ASP A 126 -17.74 6.65 15.65
C ASP A 126 -18.06 5.20 15.26
N GLU A 127 -17.92 4.83 13.98
CA GLU A 127 -18.08 3.45 13.55
C GLU A 127 -16.91 2.59 14.07
N PRO A 128 -17.20 1.46 14.74
CA PRO A 128 -16.18 0.52 15.16
C PRO A 128 -15.30 0.10 13.98
N GLY A 129 -13.99 0.03 14.20
CA GLY A 129 -13.09 -0.54 13.21
C GLY A 129 -13.37 -2.04 13.03
N PRO A 130 -12.91 -2.65 11.92
CA PRO A 130 -12.99 -4.10 11.75
C PRO A 130 -12.35 -4.88 12.92
N SER A 131 -11.29 -4.34 13.53
CA SER A 131 -10.68 -4.91 14.73
C SER A 131 -11.62 -4.91 15.94
N ASP A 132 -12.48 -3.91 16.04
CA ASP A 132 -13.36 -3.71 17.18
C ASP A 132 -14.57 -4.64 17.06
N THR A 133 -15.11 -4.81 15.84
CA THR A 133 -16.17 -5.79 15.58
C THR A 133 -15.68 -7.23 15.79
N MET A 134 -14.52 -7.59 15.25
CA MET A 134 -13.95 -8.93 15.44
C MET A 134 -13.71 -9.27 16.91
N ARG A 135 -13.31 -8.29 17.73
CA ARG A 135 -13.14 -8.48 19.17
C ARG A 135 -14.47 -8.73 19.88
N VAL A 136 -15.52 -7.98 19.52
CA VAL A 136 -16.86 -8.15 20.09
C VAL A 136 -17.44 -9.51 19.70
N ASP A 137 -17.32 -9.90 18.43
CA ASP A 137 -17.79 -11.20 17.95
C ASP A 137 -17.07 -12.37 18.64
N ALA A 138 -15.75 -12.27 18.83
CA ALA A 138 -14.97 -13.27 19.56
C ALA A 138 -15.39 -13.39 21.04
N ILE A 139 -15.70 -12.26 21.70
CA ILE A 139 -16.21 -12.27 23.08
C ILE A 139 -17.59 -12.90 23.15
N ASN A 140 -18.48 -12.55 22.22
CA ASN A 140 -19.84 -13.10 22.18
C ASN A 140 -19.82 -14.62 21.93
N ALA A 141 -19.01 -15.08 20.98
CA ALA A 141 -18.83 -16.51 20.71
C ALA A 141 -18.31 -17.27 21.94
N ALA A 142 -17.31 -16.73 22.65
CA ALA A 142 -16.80 -17.34 23.88
C ALA A 142 -17.81 -17.35 25.03
N SER A 143 -18.80 -16.45 25.02
CA SER A 143 -19.88 -16.42 26.02
C SER A 143 -21.05 -17.36 25.72
N GLU A 144 -21.26 -17.74 24.46
CA GLU A 144 -22.25 -18.75 24.08
C GLU A 144 -21.75 -20.19 24.34
N GLU A 145 -20.44 -20.40 24.37
CA GLU A 145 -19.80 -21.69 24.65
C GLU A 145 -19.62 -22.00 26.15
N ALA A 146 -19.85 -21.04 27.05
CA ALA A 146 -19.64 -21.12 28.51
C ALA A 146 -20.95 -21.28 29.30
#